data_AF-A0A835H4S7-F1
#
_entry.id   AF-A0A835H4S7-F1
#
_cell.length_a   1.000
_cell.length_b   1.000
_cell.length_c   1.000
_cell.angle_alpha   90.00
_cell.angle_beta   90.00
_cell.angle_gamma   90.00
#
_symmetry.space_group_name_H-M   'P 1'
#
loop_
_entity.id
_entity.type
_entity.pdbx_description
1 polymer ?
#
loop_
_entity_poly.entity_id
_entity_poly.type
_entity_poly.pdbx_seq_one_letter_code
_entity_poly.pdbx_strand_id
1 'polypeptide(L)'
;MDGVNRIFHGPKVHDAFLGVGDYGSLALPDGAFGLGFMRYCSKEGVIGFGHSGLGGSTAFCDIKHKFSIAMLVNRLSDGAVTGRIVQLVCSELNVPVPLDFAQFAEGESYIKLN
;
A
#
# COMPACT_ATOMS: atom_id res chain seq x y z
N MET A 1 -19.23 -13.15 29.69
CA MET A 1 -19.74 -12.04 28.86
C MET A 1 -18.92 -12.03 27.59
N ASP A 2 -19.31 -12.88 26.64
CA ASP A 2 -18.69 -12.99 25.32
C ASP A 2 -19.39 -11.96 24.41
N GLY A 3 -18.71 -10.85 24.10
CA GLY A 3 -19.45 -9.71 23.55
C GLY A 3 -18.63 -8.63 22.84
N VAL A 4 -17.45 -8.96 22.31
CA VAL A 4 -16.86 -8.15 21.23
C VAL A 4 -16.64 -9.08 20.05
N ASN A 5 -17.63 -9.15 19.17
CA ASN A 5 -17.47 -9.75 17.85
C ASN A 5 -16.49 -8.87 17.06
N ARG A 6 -15.19 -9.14 17.18
CA ARG A 6 -14.17 -8.44 16.40
C ARG A 6 -14.35 -8.85 14.95
N ILE A 7 -14.43 -7.87 14.06
CA ILE A 7 -14.51 -8.10 12.60
C ILE A 7 -13.34 -8.97 12.12
N PHE A 8 -12.18 -8.84 12.77
CA PHE A 8 -11.01 -9.67 12.53
C PHE A 8 -10.68 -10.49 13.78
N HIS A 9 -10.71 -11.81 13.65
CA HIS A 9 -10.34 -12.76 14.70
C HIS A 9 -9.44 -13.86 14.11
N GLY A 10 -8.33 -14.14 14.79
CA GLY A 10 -7.41 -15.22 14.43
C GLY A 10 -6.15 -14.77 13.67
N PRO A 11 -5.26 -15.72 13.33
CA PRO A 11 -3.94 -15.43 12.76
C PRO A 11 -3.98 -14.96 11.29
N LYS A 12 -5.13 -15.03 10.64
CA LYS A 12 -5.33 -14.72 9.21
C LYS A 12 -5.78 -13.28 8.94
N VAL A 13 -5.40 -12.33 9.81
CA VAL A 13 -5.81 -10.93 9.65
C VAL A 13 -5.30 -10.31 8.32
N HIS A 14 -4.12 -10.72 7.86
CA HIS A 14 -3.59 -10.29 6.57
C HIS A 14 -4.45 -10.79 5.40
N ASP A 15 -4.97 -12.02 5.47
CA ASP A 15 -5.85 -12.57 4.43
C ASP A 15 -7.13 -11.75 4.31
N ALA A 16 -7.66 -11.26 5.45
CA ALA A 16 -8.82 -10.39 5.46
C ALA A 16 -8.51 -9.04 4.80
N PHE A 17 -7.41 -8.39 5.18
CA PHE A 17 -7.00 -7.11 4.59
C PHE A 17 -6.72 -7.22 3.08
N LEU A 18 -6.13 -8.33 2.65
CA LEU A 18 -5.88 -8.62 1.24
C LEU A 18 -7.11 -9.18 0.52
N GLY A 19 -8.18 -9.57 1.23
CA GLY A 19 -9.35 -10.21 0.63
C GLY A 19 -8.98 -11.49 -0.12
N VAL A 20 -8.22 -12.39 0.51
CA VAL A 20 -7.76 -13.68 -0.05
C VAL A 20 -8.14 -14.83 0.87
N GLY A 21 -7.87 -16.08 0.45
CA GLY A 21 -8.19 -17.27 1.22
C GLY A 21 -9.69 -17.35 1.53
N ASP A 22 -10.02 -17.49 2.81
CA ASP A 22 -11.41 -17.58 3.30
C ASP A 22 -12.23 -16.31 3.00
N TYR A 23 -11.55 -15.18 2.72
CA TYR A 23 -12.16 -13.88 2.42
C TYR A 23 -12.22 -13.57 0.91
N GLY A 24 -11.73 -14.47 0.05
CA GLY A 24 -11.59 -14.22 -1.39
C GLY A 24 -12.91 -13.93 -2.12
N SER A 25 -14.02 -14.46 -1.63
CA SER A 25 -15.37 -14.23 -2.18
C SER A 25 -15.99 -12.89 -1.77
N LEU A 26 -15.37 -12.19 -0.81
CA LEU A 26 -15.84 -10.92 -0.27
C LEU A 26 -15.14 -9.71 -0.90
N ALA A 27 -14.15 -9.94 -1.76
CA ALA A 27 -13.42 -8.91 -2.49
C ALA A 27 -13.48 -9.18 -4.00
N LEU A 28 -13.25 -8.14 -4.80
CA LEU A 28 -13.14 -8.31 -6.25
C LEU A 28 -11.88 -9.16 -6.55
N PRO A 29 -12.02 -10.29 -7.27
CA PRO A 29 -10.88 -11.08 -7.72
C PRO A 29 -9.94 -10.20 -8.55
N ASP A 30 -8.64 -10.29 -8.28
CA ASP A 30 -7.58 -9.50 -8.93
C ASP A 30 -7.77 -7.96 -8.90
N GLY A 31 -8.69 -7.47 -8.07
CA GLY A 31 -8.94 -6.03 -7.90
C GLY A 31 -7.83 -5.32 -7.12
N ALA A 32 -7.86 -3.99 -7.13
CA ALA A 32 -6.90 -3.16 -6.38
C ALA A 32 -7.13 -3.16 -4.86
N PHE A 33 -8.25 -3.72 -4.37
CA PHE A 33 -8.64 -3.67 -2.96
C PHE A 33 -9.03 -5.04 -2.41
N GLY A 34 -8.61 -5.31 -1.17
CA GLY A 34 -9.17 -6.35 -0.31
C GLY A 34 -10.32 -5.80 0.55
N LEU A 35 -10.45 -6.22 1.81
CA LEU A 35 -11.52 -5.75 2.69
C LEU A 35 -11.17 -4.40 3.34
N GLY A 36 -11.36 -3.32 2.59
CA GLY A 36 -11.16 -1.94 3.06
C GLY A 36 -9.73 -1.42 2.94
N PHE A 37 -8.82 -2.21 2.36
CA PHE A 37 -7.42 -1.82 2.15
C PHE A 37 -7.03 -2.00 0.68
N MET A 38 -6.24 -1.06 0.17
CA MET A 38 -5.60 -1.16 -1.13
C MET A 38 -4.50 -2.23 -1.06
N ARG A 39 -4.42 -3.08 -2.09
CA ARG A 39 -3.36 -4.07 -2.27
C ARG A 39 -2.17 -3.38 -2.94
N TYR A 40 -1.00 -3.53 -2.34
CA TYR A 40 0.25 -3.08 -2.95
C TYR A 40 0.98 -4.27 -3.56
N CYS A 41 1.41 -4.09 -4.80
CA CYS A 41 2.09 -5.13 -5.59
C CYS A 41 3.53 -4.73 -5.88
N SER A 42 4.38 -5.74 -6.03
CA SER A 42 5.67 -5.68 -6.72
C SER A 42 5.59 -6.47 -8.03
N LYS A 43 6.72 -6.59 -8.74
CA LYS A 43 6.82 -7.47 -9.93
C LYS A 43 6.56 -8.95 -9.61
N GLU A 44 6.67 -9.35 -8.35
CA GLU A 44 6.51 -10.74 -7.90
C GLU A 44 5.10 -11.04 -7.36
N GLY A 45 4.22 -10.03 -7.29
CA GLY A 45 2.85 -10.16 -6.81
C GLY A 45 2.53 -9.23 -5.64
N VAL A 46 1.49 -9.55 -4.88
CA VAL A 46 1.03 -8.75 -3.73
C VAL A 46 2.06 -8.82 -2.60
N ILE A 47 2.57 -7.67 -2.17
CA ILE A 47 3.56 -7.54 -1.09
C ILE A 47 2.94 -7.09 0.24
N GLY A 48 1.81 -6.39 0.18
CA GLY A 48 1.10 -5.96 1.37
C GLY A 48 -0.10 -5.07 1.08
N PHE A 49 -0.48 -4.25 2.05
CA PHE A 49 -1.70 -3.47 2.02
C PHE A 49 -1.55 -2.10 2.67
N GLY A 50 -2.47 -1.19 2.36
CA GLY A 50 -2.47 0.16 2.89
C GLY A 50 -3.57 1.03 2.28
N HIS A 51 -3.34 2.34 2.26
CA HIS A 51 -4.21 3.31 1.59
C HIS A 51 -3.48 4.63 1.36
N SER A 52 -3.71 5.27 0.21
CA SER A 52 -3.30 6.65 -0.05
C SER A 52 -4.40 7.63 0.36
N GLY A 53 -4.03 8.72 1.00
CA GLY A 53 -4.93 9.80 1.34
C GLY A 53 -4.76 11.00 0.40
N LEU A 54 -5.68 11.95 0.51
CA LEU A 54 -5.60 13.20 -0.23
C LEU A 54 -4.31 13.96 0.13
N GLY A 55 -3.77 14.68 -0.86
CA GLY A 55 -2.61 15.56 -0.70
C GLY A 55 -1.26 14.87 -0.56
N GLY A 56 -1.16 13.59 -0.93
CA GLY A 56 0.09 12.83 -0.92
C GLY A 56 0.40 12.15 0.41
N SER A 57 -0.56 12.14 1.36
CA SER A 57 -0.48 11.25 2.51
C SER A 57 -0.61 9.79 2.05
N THR A 58 0.14 8.88 2.66
CA THR A 58 0.00 7.45 2.36
C THR A 58 0.46 6.63 3.55
N ALA A 59 -0.13 5.44 3.70
CA ALA A 59 0.38 4.44 4.61
C ALA A 59 0.27 3.06 3.96
N PHE A 60 1.31 2.25 4.08
CA PHE A 60 1.30 0.86 3.62
C PHE A 60 2.29 0.01 4.39
N CYS A 61 2.20 -1.31 4.18
CA CYS A 61 3.14 -2.28 4.71
C CYS A 61 3.62 -3.27 3.64
N ASP A 62 4.76 -3.89 3.91
CA ASP A 62 5.22 -5.13 3.30
C ASP A 62 5.19 -6.22 4.38
N ILE A 63 4.33 -7.21 4.19
CA ILE A 63 4.08 -8.27 5.18
C ILE A 63 5.31 -9.16 5.35
N LYS A 64 5.98 -9.49 4.23
CA LYS A 64 7.12 -10.42 4.22
C LYS A 64 8.32 -9.81 4.94
N HIS A 65 8.56 -8.52 4.72
CA HIS A 65 9.69 -7.79 5.30
C HIS A 65 9.38 -7.20 6.68
N LYS A 66 8.16 -7.38 7.21
CA LYS A 66 7.70 -6.79 8.49
C LYS A 66 7.92 -5.28 8.54
N PHE A 67 7.72 -4.64 7.40
CA PHE A 67 7.95 -3.21 7.22
C PHE A 67 6.60 -2.50 7.10
N SER A 68 6.48 -1.34 7.72
CA SER A 68 5.34 -0.46 7.57
C SER A 68 5.80 0.98 7.56
N ILE A 69 5.18 1.80 6.72
CA ILE A 69 5.42 3.23 6.65
C ILE A 69 4.10 3.97 6.60
N ALA A 70 4.02 5.05 7.35
CA ALA A 70 2.96 6.04 7.26
C ALA A 70 3.63 7.41 7.11
N MET A 71 3.20 8.18 6.14
CA MET A 71 3.76 9.50 5.87
C MET A 71 2.68 10.52 5.59
N LEU A 72 2.95 11.72 6.09
CA LEU A 72 2.16 12.92 5.85
C LEU A 72 3.08 13.97 5.25
N VAL A 73 2.74 14.46 4.06
CA VAL A 73 3.39 15.63 3.47
C VAL A 73 2.56 16.85 3.88
N ASN A 74 3.17 17.80 4.60
CA ASN A 74 2.51 19.04 5.07
C ASN A 74 2.26 20.07 3.93
N ARG A 75 2.04 19.57 2.73
CA ARG A 75 1.72 20.33 1.53
C ARG A 75 0.89 19.42 0.64
N LEU A 76 -0.21 19.95 0.11
CA LEU A 76 -1.00 19.26 -0.88
C LEU A 76 -0.12 19.00 -2.11
N SER A 77 0.19 17.74 -2.36
CA SER A 77 1.06 17.29 -3.46
C SER A 77 0.35 16.25 -4.31
N ASP A 78 0.79 16.12 -5.56
CA ASP A 78 0.29 15.19 -6.57
C ASP A 78 0.86 13.75 -6.41
N GLY A 79 1.63 13.51 -5.35
CA GLY A 79 2.23 12.21 -5.05
C GLY A 79 3.68 12.05 -5.51
N ALA A 80 4.26 12.98 -6.29
CA ALA A 80 5.65 12.88 -6.73
C ALA A 80 6.63 12.92 -5.54
N VAL A 81 6.39 13.81 -4.58
CA VAL A 81 7.20 13.90 -3.34
C VAL A 81 7.06 12.62 -2.52
N THR A 82 5.83 12.14 -2.35
CA THR A 82 5.51 10.87 -1.66
C THR A 82 6.25 9.71 -2.30
N GLY A 83 6.19 9.58 -3.62
CA GLY A 83 6.87 8.52 -4.37
C GLY A 83 8.38 8.51 -4.15
N ARG A 84 9.03 9.68 -4.21
CA ARG A 84 10.47 9.80 -3.95
C ARG A 84 10.86 9.40 -2.52
N ILE A 85 10.05 9.79 -1.52
CA ILE A 85 10.27 9.36 -0.13
C ILE A 85 10.14 7.85 -0.01
N VAL A 86 9.08 7.26 -0.58
CA VAL A 86 8.87 5.81 -0.55
C VAL A 86 10.05 5.08 -1.19
N GLN A 87 10.53 5.54 -2.33
CA GLN A 87 11.68 4.94 -3.02
C GLN A 87 12.96 5.01 -2.20
N LEU A 88 13.26 6.19 -1.65
CA LEU A 88 14.42 6.37 -0.78
C LEU A 88 14.37 5.39 0.39
N VAL A 89 13.27 5.37 1.14
CA VAL A 89 13.15 4.49 2.31
C VAL A 89 13.22 3.01 1.92
N CYS A 90 12.54 2.60 0.85
CA CYS A 90 12.56 1.21 0.41
C CYS A 90 13.95 0.77 -0.04
N SER A 91 14.68 1.65 -0.75
CA SER A 91 16.06 1.40 -1.17
C SER A 91 17.00 1.27 0.03
N GLU A 92 16.96 2.19 0.99
CA GLU A 92 17.82 2.18 2.18
C GLU A 92 17.56 0.96 3.08
N LEU A 93 16.32 0.48 3.12
CA LEU A 93 15.92 -0.70 3.90
C LEU A 93 16.01 -2.01 3.11
N ASN A 94 16.39 -1.95 1.83
CA ASN A 94 16.43 -3.09 0.91
C ASN A 94 15.11 -3.89 0.89
N VAL A 95 13.99 -3.18 0.77
CA VAL A 95 12.64 -3.75 0.62
C VAL A 95 12.04 -3.38 -0.74
N PRO A 96 11.09 -4.17 -1.29
CA PRO A 96 10.47 -3.87 -2.57
C PRO A 96 9.74 -2.53 -2.58
N VAL A 97 9.96 -1.73 -3.63
CA VAL A 97 9.15 -0.53 -3.91
C VAL A 97 7.80 -0.97 -4.51
N PRO A 98 6.65 -0.55 -3.94
CA PRO A 98 5.36 -0.82 -4.55
C PRO A 98 5.23 -0.20 -5.94
N LEU A 99 4.57 -0.89 -6.88
CA LEU A 99 4.44 -0.47 -8.28
C LEU A 99 3.83 0.93 -8.44
N ASP A 100 2.88 1.30 -7.57
CA ASP A 100 2.25 2.63 -7.49
C ASP A 100 3.27 3.76 -7.36
N PHE A 101 4.42 3.48 -6.75
CA PHE A 101 5.49 4.44 -6.54
C PHE A 101 6.68 4.27 -7.49
N ALA A 102 6.73 3.19 -8.27
CA ALA A 102 7.86 2.89 -9.16
C ALA A 102 8.06 3.96 -10.24
N GLN A 103 6.96 4.58 -10.72
CA GLN A 103 7.00 5.63 -11.74
C GLN A 103 7.68 6.93 -11.30
N PHE A 104 7.87 7.13 -10.00
CA PHE A 104 8.50 8.34 -9.46
C PHE A 104 10.03 8.23 -9.33
N ALA A 105 10.61 7.17 -9.89
CA ALA A 105 12.05 6.92 -9.89
C ALA A 105 12.71 7.97 -10.77
N GLU A 106 13.84 8.51 -10.33
CA GLU A 106 14.46 9.63 -11.04
C GLU A 106 14.66 9.34 -12.53
N GLY A 107 14.05 10.18 -13.37
CA GLY A 107 14.05 10.09 -14.84
C GLY A 107 12.79 10.71 -15.47
N GLU A 108 12.81 12.04 -15.65
CA GLU A 108 12.02 12.89 -16.58
C GLU A 108 10.54 12.50 -16.91
N SER A 109 9.56 13.34 -16.61
CA SER A 109 9.26 14.48 -17.49
C SER A 109 8.33 15.50 -16.82
N TYR A 110 8.74 16.76 -16.87
CA TYR A 110 7.81 17.89 -16.83
C TYR A 110 6.96 17.82 -18.09
N ILE A 111 5.80 17.15 -18.04
CA ILE A 111 4.78 17.38 -19.05
C ILE A 111 4.27 18.80 -18.83
N LYS A 112 4.75 19.72 -19.69
CA LYS A 112 4.06 20.97 -19.98
C LYS A 112 2.66 20.60 -20.47
N LEU A 113 1.64 20.89 -19.67
CA LEU A 113 0.28 20.97 -20.16
C LEU A 113 0.18 22.25 -20.98
N ASN A 114 -0.04 22.11 -22.29
CA ASN A 114 -0.62 23.16 -23.11
C ASN A 114 -2.10 23.31 -22.77
#